data_AF-A0AAN6VCE5-F1
#
_entry.id   AF-A0AAN6VCE5-F1
#
_cell.length_a   1.000
_cell.length_b   1.000
_cell.length_c   1.000
_cell.angle_alpha   90.00
_cell.angle_beta   90.00
_cell.angle_gamma   90.00
#
_symmetry.space_group_name_H-M   'P 1'
#
loop_
_entity.id
_entity.type
_entity.pdbx_description
1 polymer ?
#
loop_
_entity_poly.entity_id
_entity_poly.type
_entity_poly.pdbx_seq_one_letter_code
_entity_poly.pdbx_strand_id
1 'polypeptide(L)'
;MVRDGLTNITKVEFLSVIQGVRRKAFKESTIIAAFKKTGIWPFNPQVVLQVVRDRQARRTPSPPPMPDSSPFSTPLTLRQINRVAERLEDIMERQDNIDLGFADDLQRFIRGSLITATELVQVKRDLQRTKMAEAVALARRHQKNRPLQSGGVLTAAQARRIVKQRDEDEVAKARRVVEQAETRERNALKRWFAAATKEGRKWRMTGKLSPMEVIESGKEKRLLRRV
;
A
#
# COMPACT_ATOMS: atom_id res chain seq x y z
N MET A 1 15.78 8.32 -36.10
CA MET A 1 15.11 9.64 -36.13
C MET A 1 15.60 10.43 -34.93
N VAL A 2 16.57 11.32 -35.16
CA VAL A 2 17.05 12.27 -34.14
C VAL A 2 16.08 13.44 -34.18
N ARG A 3 15.45 13.76 -33.04
CA ARG A 3 14.61 14.94 -32.89
C ARG A 3 15.37 15.91 -32.00
N ASP A 4 16.12 16.80 -32.62
CA ASP A 4 16.77 17.91 -31.92
C ASP A 4 15.69 18.89 -31.45
N GLY A 5 15.57 19.08 -30.14
CA GLY A 5 14.83 20.23 -29.56
C GLY A 5 13.38 20.02 -29.10
N LEU A 6 12.78 18.82 -29.19
CA LEU A 6 11.43 18.58 -28.63
C LEU A 6 11.52 18.06 -27.18
N THR A 7 11.13 18.90 -26.22
CA THR A 7 11.15 18.59 -24.77
C THR A 7 10.00 17.68 -24.31
N ASN A 8 8.99 17.47 -25.15
CA ASN A 8 7.82 16.64 -24.84
C ASN A 8 7.77 15.39 -25.73
N ILE A 9 7.72 14.23 -25.08
CA ILE A 9 7.55 12.92 -25.71
C ILE A 9 6.20 12.33 -25.30
N THR A 10 5.35 12.02 -26.27
CA THR A 10 4.06 11.38 -25.97
C THR A 10 4.25 9.92 -25.55
N LYS A 11 3.26 9.32 -24.88
CA LYS A 11 3.34 7.93 -24.41
C LYS A 11 3.63 6.94 -25.56
N VAL A 12 3.01 7.15 -26.72
CA VAL A 12 3.18 6.27 -27.89
C VAL A 12 4.60 6.40 -28.47
N GLU A 13 5.13 7.62 -28.53
CA GLU A 13 6.49 7.89 -29.01
C GLU A 13 7.56 7.38 -28.03
N PHE A 14 7.31 7.48 -26.73
CA PHE A 14 8.19 6.89 -25.72
C PHE A 14 8.31 5.37 -25.93
N LEU A 15 7.18 4.69 -26.15
CA LEU A 15 7.16 3.25 -26.35
C LEU A 15 7.87 2.82 -27.64
N SER A 16 7.83 3.62 -28.71
CA SER A 16 8.55 3.30 -29.94
C SER A 16 10.06 3.50 -29.82
N VAL A 17 10.52 4.43 -28.98
CA VAL A 17 11.94 4.78 -28.85
C VAL A 17 12.65 4.08 -27.69
N ILE A 18 11.94 3.69 -26.62
CA ILE A 18 12.53 3.14 -25.38
C ILE A 18 13.39 1.89 -25.63
N GLN A 19 13.02 1.04 -26.60
CA GLN A 19 13.82 -0.14 -26.93
C GLN A 19 15.18 0.23 -27.53
N GLY A 20 15.22 1.27 -28.37
CA GLY A 20 16.46 1.82 -28.90
C GLY A 20 17.33 2.43 -27.80
N VAL A 21 16.72 3.16 -26.87
CA VAL A 21 17.43 3.74 -25.70
C VAL A 21 18.01 2.65 -24.82
N ARG A 22 17.23 1.61 -24.49
CA ARG A 22 17.70 0.48 -23.66
C ARG A 22 18.91 -0.21 -24.26
N ARG A 23 18.92 -0.50 -25.56
CA ARG A 23 20.09 -1.10 -26.24
C ARG A 23 21.33 -0.23 -26.18
N LYS A 24 21.17 1.10 -26.17
CA LYS A 24 22.29 2.04 -26.05
C LYS A 24 22.78 2.21 -24.61
N ALA A 25 21.87 2.19 -23.63
CA ALA A 25 22.16 2.40 -22.22
C ALA A 25 22.70 1.14 -21.53
N PHE A 26 22.08 -0.01 -21.75
CA PHE A 26 22.41 -1.29 -21.11
C PHE A 26 23.46 -2.08 -21.90
N LYS A 27 24.59 -1.45 -22.20
CA LYS A 27 25.77 -2.17 -22.69
C LYS A 27 26.46 -2.86 -21.52
N GLU A 28 27.10 -4.00 -21.78
CA GLU A 28 27.88 -4.74 -20.79
C GLU A 28 28.91 -3.84 -20.10
N SER A 29 29.66 -3.05 -20.87
CA SER A 29 30.63 -2.09 -20.34
C SER A 29 29.99 -1.05 -19.41
N THR A 30 28.80 -0.53 -19.75
CA THR A 30 28.07 0.43 -18.90
C THR A 30 27.60 -0.23 -17.61
N ILE A 31 27.10 -1.46 -17.67
CA ILE A 31 26.63 -2.22 -16.51
C ILE A 31 27.81 -2.54 -15.59
N ILE A 32 28.92 -3.05 -16.13
CA ILE A 32 30.14 -3.35 -15.36
C ILE A 32 30.70 -2.06 -14.75
N ALA A 33 30.75 -0.96 -15.49
CA ALA A 33 31.21 0.33 -14.96
C ALA A 33 30.30 0.83 -13.83
N ALA A 34 28.97 0.67 -13.96
CA ALA A 34 28.03 1.02 -12.90
C ALA A 34 28.21 0.15 -11.66
N PHE A 35 28.40 -1.16 -11.83
CA PHE A 35 28.66 -2.10 -10.73
C PHE A 35 29.99 -1.83 -10.03
N LYS A 36 31.01 -1.43 -10.78
CA LYS A 36 32.29 -0.99 -10.22
C LYS A 36 32.13 0.28 -9.39
N LYS A 37 31.32 1.24 -9.87
CA LYS A 37 31.01 2.48 -9.13
C LYS A 37 30.22 2.25 -7.84
N THR A 38 29.40 1.21 -7.76
CA THR A 38 28.66 0.87 -6.54
C THR A 38 29.39 -0.15 -5.67
N GLY A 39 30.55 -0.66 -6.11
CA GLY A 39 31.27 -1.72 -5.41
C GLY A 39 30.52 -3.05 -5.37
N ILE A 40 29.60 -3.28 -6.31
CA ILE A 40 28.94 -4.58 -6.50
C ILE A 40 29.92 -5.55 -7.17
N TRP A 41 30.65 -5.08 -8.18
CA TRP A 41 31.61 -5.89 -8.92
C TRP A 41 32.82 -5.08 -9.42
N PRO A 42 34.05 -5.40 -9.01
CA PRO A 42 34.40 -6.31 -7.91
C PRO A 42 33.76 -5.86 -6.59
N PHE A 43 33.50 -6.81 -5.69
CA PHE A 43 32.85 -6.49 -4.42
C PHE A 43 33.73 -5.57 -3.56
N ASN A 44 33.27 -4.34 -3.34
CA ASN A 44 33.92 -3.34 -2.48
C ASN A 44 32.86 -2.45 -1.81
N PRO A 45 32.34 -2.85 -0.64
CA PRO A 45 31.28 -2.11 0.04
C PRO A 45 31.71 -0.73 0.53
N GLN A 46 33.01 -0.45 0.65
CA GLN A 46 33.51 0.84 1.17
C GLN A 46 33.10 2.01 0.28
N VAL A 47 32.97 1.79 -1.03
CA VAL A 47 32.58 2.84 -1.98
C VAL A 47 31.23 3.48 -1.62
N VAL A 48 30.26 2.67 -1.21
CA VAL A 48 28.93 3.16 -0.79
C VAL A 48 28.95 3.59 0.68
N LEU A 49 29.63 2.85 1.55
CA LEU A 49 29.67 3.15 2.99
C LEU A 49 30.33 4.50 3.28
N GLN A 50 31.38 4.89 2.54
CA GLN A 50 32.01 6.21 2.67
C GLN A 50 31.02 7.32 2.30
N VAL A 51 30.33 7.21 1.16
CA VAL A 51 29.31 8.18 0.73
C VAL A 51 28.19 8.30 1.77
N VAL A 52 27.77 7.20 2.39
CA VAL A 52 26.75 7.21 3.44
C VAL A 52 27.27 7.93 4.69
N ARG A 53 28.52 7.67 5.14
CA ARG A 53 29.14 8.37 6.27
C ARG A 53 29.24 9.88 6.02
N ASP A 54 29.69 10.28 4.83
CA ASP A 54 29.82 11.69 4.45
C ASP A 54 28.46 12.42 4.42
N ARG A 55 27.41 11.72 3.96
CA ARG A 55 26.03 12.25 3.99
C ARG A 55 25.47 12.31 5.40
N GLN A 56 25.74 11.31 6.25
CA GLN A 56 25.30 11.32 7.64
C GLN A 56 25.97 12.42 8.46
N ALA A 57 27.23 12.74 8.17
CA ALA A 57 27.94 13.88 8.77
C ALA A 57 27.26 15.22 8.44
N ARG A 58 26.62 15.32 7.26
CA ARG A 58 25.83 16.48 6.81
C ARG A 58 24.34 16.25 7.11
N ARG A 59 23.94 16.26 8.38
CA ARG A 59 22.51 16.19 8.74
C ARG A 59 21.75 17.35 8.10
N THR A 60 20.75 17.05 7.27
CA THR A 60 19.73 18.03 6.90
C THR A 60 19.05 18.48 8.19
N PRO A 61 19.02 19.80 8.50
CA PRO A 61 18.30 20.28 9.66
C PRO A 61 16.84 19.83 9.55
N SER A 62 16.29 19.27 10.63
CA SER A 62 14.87 18.91 10.65
C SER A 62 14.04 20.18 10.41
N PRO A 63 13.02 20.12 9.55
CA PRO A 63 12.10 21.25 9.41
C PRO A 63 11.45 21.53 10.78
N PRO A 64 11.15 22.80 11.09
CA PRO A 64 10.46 23.15 12.31
C PRO A 64 9.11 22.41 12.38
N PRO A 65 8.63 22.05 13.59
CA PRO A 65 7.32 21.44 13.74
C PRO A 65 6.26 22.37 13.16
N MET A 66 5.52 21.89 12.17
CA MET A 66 4.38 22.60 11.61
C MET A 66 3.28 22.68 12.68
N PRO A 67 2.68 23.86 12.94
CA PRO A 67 1.47 23.92 13.74
C PRO A 67 0.35 23.13 13.05
N ASP A 68 -0.48 22.45 13.83
CA ASP A 68 -1.64 21.71 13.34
C ASP A 68 -2.49 22.60 12.44
N SER A 69 -2.73 22.16 11.20
CA SER A 69 -3.35 22.97 10.14
C SER A 69 -4.87 23.15 10.30
N SER A 70 -5.42 23.04 11.51
CA SER A 70 -6.84 23.29 11.78
C SER A 70 -7.06 23.66 13.25
N PRO A 71 -7.68 24.81 13.57
CA PRO A 71 -8.12 25.12 14.93
C PRO A 71 -9.30 24.25 15.39
N PHE A 72 -9.91 23.49 14.47
CA PHE A 72 -11.01 22.57 14.77
C PHE A 72 -10.54 21.12 14.60
N SER A 73 -10.42 20.40 15.71
CA SER A 73 -10.20 18.95 15.72
C SER A 73 -11.52 18.22 15.44
N THR A 74 -12.19 18.53 14.33
CA THR A 74 -13.45 17.87 13.94
C THR A 74 -13.18 16.39 13.65
N PRO A 75 -13.86 15.44 14.32
CA PRO A 75 -13.65 14.02 14.07
C PRO A 75 -14.17 13.65 12.68
N LEU A 76 -13.30 13.13 11.82
CA LEU A 76 -13.61 12.81 10.41
C LEU A 76 -13.90 11.32 10.18
N THR A 77 -13.60 10.48 11.17
CA THR A 77 -13.72 9.02 11.07
C THR A 77 -14.53 8.49 12.23
N LEU A 78 -15.25 7.38 12.01
CA LEU A 78 -16.02 6.70 13.06
C LEU A 78 -15.16 6.43 14.31
N ARG A 79 -13.88 6.08 14.13
CA ARG A 79 -12.93 5.88 15.22
C ARG A 79 -12.64 7.16 16.02
N GLN A 80 -12.47 8.30 15.33
CA GLN A 80 -12.28 9.58 15.99
C GLN A 80 -13.56 10.04 16.71
N ILE A 81 -14.73 9.78 16.13
CA ILE A 81 -16.03 10.06 16.76
C ILE A 81 -16.17 9.22 18.05
N ASN A 82 -15.89 7.91 18.01
CA ASN A 82 -15.87 7.07 19.20
C ASN A 82 -14.91 7.60 20.28
N ARG A 83 -13.69 8.01 19.90
CA ARG A 83 -12.72 8.55 20.86
C ARG A 83 -13.18 9.85 21.52
N VAL A 84 -13.92 10.69 20.79
CA VAL A 84 -14.51 11.91 21.35
C VAL A 84 -15.69 11.58 22.25
N ALA A 85 -16.54 10.63 21.84
CA ALA A 85 -17.66 10.12 22.65
C ALA A 85 -17.17 9.56 23.99
N GLU A 86 -16.22 8.63 23.97
CA GLU A 86 -15.62 8.03 25.18
C GLU A 86 -15.05 9.10 26.12
N ARG A 87 -14.37 10.12 25.56
CA ARG A 87 -13.83 11.23 26.36
C ARG A 87 -14.93 12.07 27.00
N LEU A 88 -16.02 12.34 26.28
CA LEU A 88 -17.14 13.12 26.81
C LEU A 88 -17.87 12.34 27.90
N GLU A 89 -18.11 11.04 27.68
CA GLU A 89 -18.69 10.14 28.69
C GLU A 89 -17.81 10.09 29.95
N ASP A 90 -16.49 9.91 29.82
CA ASP A 90 -15.54 9.97 30.94
C ASP A 90 -15.61 11.29 31.73
N ILE A 91 -15.82 12.42 31.05
CA ILE A 91 -15.94 13.73 31.71
C ILE A 91 -17.27 13.82 32.46
N MET A 92 -18.34 13.32 31.84
CA MET A 92 -19.67 13.30 32.42
C MET A 92 -19.73 12.44 33.70
N GLU A 93 -19.05 11.29 33.69
CA GLU A 93 -18.98 10.40 34.87
C GLU A 93 -18.15 10.98 36.02
N ARG A 94 -17.19 11.87 35.73
CA ARG A 94 -16.29 12.44 36.75
C ARG A 94 -16.80 13.74 37.37
N GLN A 95 -17.80 14.38 36.77
CA GLN A 95 -18.31 15.66 37.23
C GLN A 95 -19.68 15.48 37.89
N ASP A 96 -19.71 15.61 39.22
CA ASP A 96 -20.95 15.45 40.02
C ASP A 96 -21.95 16.63 39.86
N ASN A 97 -21.56 17.72 39.19
CA ASN A 97 -22.37 18.95 39.09
C ASN A 97 -22.81 19.27 37.65
N ILE A 98 -23.05 18.24 36.84
CA ILE A 98 -23.63 18.42 35.51
C ILE A 98 -25.16 18.39 35.63
N ASP A 99 -25.83 19.33 34.97
CA ASP A 99 -27.28 19.30 34.83
C ASP A 99 -27.75 18.01 34.15
N LEU A 100 -28.67 17.29 34.80
CA LEU A 100 -29.19 16.01 34.33
C LEU A 100 -29.82 16.12 32.94
N GLY A 101 -30.51 17.23 32.65
CA GLY A 101 -31.11 17.48 31.33
C GLY A 101 -30.05 17.63 30.24
N PHE A 102 -29.02 18.44 30.51
CA PHE A 102 -27.88 18.62 29.60
C PHE A 102 -27.12 17.31 29.35
N ALA A 103 -26.92 16.48 30.39
CA ALA A 103 -26.26 15.19 30.27
C ALA A 103 -27.03 14.23 29.34
N ASP A 104 -28.35 14.14 29.51
CA ASP A 104 -29.21 13.31 28.68
C ASP A 104 -29.22 13.79 27.21
N ASP A 105 -29.32 15.10 26.98
CA ASP A 105 -29.28 15.66 25.62
C ASP A 105 -27.93 15.42 24.94
N LEU A 106 -26.83 15.56 25.67
CA LEU A 106 -25.49 15.26 25.16
C LEU A 106 -25.33 13.77 24.85
N GLN A 107 -25.85 12.87 25.70
CA GLN A 107 -25.81 11.44 25.44
C GLN A 107 -26.65 11.06 24.22
N ARG A 108 -27.83 11.67 24.04
CA ARG A 108 -28.67 11.48 22.83
C ARG A 108 -27.94 11.98 21.59
N PHE A 109 -27.24 13.11 21.68
CA PHE A 109 -26.42 13.65 20.59
C PHE A 109 -25.26 12.73 20.22
N ILE A 110 -24.53 12.20 21.22
CA ILE A 110 -23.44 11.24 21.02
C ILE A 110 -23.96 9.99 20.30
N ARG A 111 -25.05 9.40 20.80
CA ARG A 111 -25.67 8.21 20.19
C ARG A 111 -26.12 8.47 18.75
N GLY A 112 -26.79 9.60 18.49
CA GLY A 112 -27.21 10.00 17.16
C GLY A 112 -26.03 10.21 16.19
N SER A 113 -24.96 10.84 16.68
CA SER A 113 -23.73 11.05 15.90
C SER A 113 -23.04 9.72 15.54
N LEU A 114 -23.07 8.73 16.44
CA LEU A 114 -22.53 7.40 16.16
C LEU A 114 -23.37 6.64 15.15
N ILE A 115 -24.69 6.66 15.28
CA ILE A 115 -25.62 6.02 14.33
C ILE A 115 -25.39 6.60 12.92
N THR A 116 -25.48 7.92 12.77
CA THR A 116 -25.27 8.59 11.48
C THR A 116 -23.89 8.32 10.88
N ALA A 117 -22.84 8.29 11.69
CA ALA A 117 -21.50 7.95 11.23
C ALA A 117 -21.40 6.49 10.75
N THR A 118 -22.03 5.54 11.45
CA THR A 118 -22.06 4.14 11.03
C THR A 118 -22.85 3.93 9.75
N GLU A 119 -24.01 4.57 9.62
CA GLU A 119 -24.83 4.59 8.41
C GLU A 119 -24.04 5.16 7.23
N LEU A 120 -23.36 6.29 7.41
CA LEU A 120 -22.52 6.89 6.38
C LEU A 120 -21.43 5.93 5.89
N VAL A 121 -20.82 5.17 6.80
CA VAL A 121 -19.82 4.17 6.45
C VAL A 121 -20.45 3.02 5.64
N GLN A 122 -21.67 2.58 5.97
CA GLN A 122 -22.39 1.58 5.18
C GLN A 122 -22.77 2.11 3.79
N VAL A 123 -23.37 3.30 3.71
CA VAL A 123 -23.73 3.97 2.45
C VAL A 123 -22.52 4.13 1.54
N LYS A 124 -21.36 4.52 2.08
CA LYS A 124 -20.11 4.59 1.30
C LYS A 124 -19.70 3.25 0.72
N ARG A 125 -19.85 2.14 1.47
CA ARG A 125 -19.55 0.79 0.96
C ARG A 125 -20.54 0.38 -0.13
N ASP A 126 -21.82 0.66 0.04
CA ASP A 126 -22.83 0.31 -0.95
C ASP A 126 -22.68 1.14 -2.22
N LEU A 127 -22.37 2.43 -2.10
CA LEU A 127 -22.01 3.28 -3.24
C LEU A 127 -20.78 2.74 -4.00
N GLN A 128 -19.77 2.24 -3.29
CA GLN A 128 -18.62 1.61 -3.93
C GLN A 128 -19.02 0.35 -4.70
N ARG A 129 -19.90 -0.48 -4.12
CA ARG A 129 -20.43 -1.70 -4.76
C ARG A 129 -21.26 -1.36 -6.01
N THR A 130 -22.14 -0.38 -5.93
CA THR A 130 -22.99 0.03 -7.07
C THR A 130 -22.13 0.60 -8.19
N LYS A 131 -21.16 1.48 -7.90
CA LYS A 131 -20.22 1.99 -8.89
C LYS A 131 -19.39 0.89 -9.53
N MET A 132 -18.95 -0.10 -8.77
CA MET A 132 -18.23 -1.26 -9.31
C MET A 132 -19.14 -2.09 -10.22
N ALA A 133 -20.38 -2.35 -9.82
CA ALA A 133 -21.36 -3.07 -10.64
C ALA A 133 -21.67 -2.31 -11.94
N GLU A 134 -21.82 -0.99 -11.87
CA GLU A 134 -22.01 -0.12 -13.03
C GLU A 134 -20.81 -0.17 -13.97
N ALA A 135 -19.58 -0.06 -13.45
CA ALA A 135 -18.37 -0.18 -14.24
C ALA A 135 -18.27 -1.55 -14.95
N VAL A 136 -18.62 -2.63 -14.26
CA VAL A 136 -18.67 -3.98 -14.86
C VAL A 136 -19.77 -4.07 -15.92
N ALA A 137 -20.94 -3.49 -15.68
CA ALA A 137 -22.05 -3.47 -16.64
C ALA A 137 -21.69 -2.67 -17.89
N LEU A 138 -21.06 -1.50 -17.74
CA LEU A 138 -20.52 -0.70 -18.84
C LEU A 138 -19.47 -1.49 -19.63
N ALA A 139 -18.50 -2.12 -18.96
CA ALA A 139 -17.50 -2.97 -19.62
C ALA A 139 -18.15 -4.10 -20.44
N ARG A 140 -19.19 -4.76 -19.91
CA ARG A 140 -19.97 -5.77 -20.64
C ARG A 140 -20.71 -5.18 -21.84
N ARG A 141 -21.32 -4.00 -21.70
CA ARG A 141 -21.99 -3.30 -22.82
C ARG A 141 -21.00 -2.92 -23.91
N HIS A 142 -19.83 -2.37 -23.56
CA HIS A 142 -18.77 -2.07 -24.52
C HIS A 142 -18.26 -3.31 -25.25
N GLN A 143 -18.18 -4.46 -24.60
CA GLN A 143 -17.83 -5.73 -25.26
C GLN A 143 -18.92 -6.22 -26.22
N LYS A 144 -20.21 -6.09 -25.85
CA LYS A 144 -21.34 -6.50 -26.71
C LYS A 144 -21.54 -5.57 -27.90
N ASN A 145 -21.29 -4.27 -27.73
CA ASN A 145 -21.43 -3.25 -28.77
C ASN A 145 -20.19 -3.12 -29.65
N ARG A 146 -19.27 -4.09 -29.66
CA ARG A 146 -18.29 -4.18 -30.73
C ARG A 146 -19.07 -4.66 -31.96
N PRO A 147 -19.37 -3.79 -32.95
CA PRO A 147 -20.03 -4.27 -34.14
C PRO A 147 -19.18 -5.41 -34.71
N LEU A 148 -19.78 -6.60 -34.89
CA LEU A 148 -19.25 -7.52 -35.89
C LEU A 148 -19.17 -6.66 -37.15
N GLN A 149 -17.99 -6.53 -37.75
CA GLN A 149 -17.87 -5.81 -39.01
C GLN A 149 -18.91 -6.39 -39.97
N SER A 150 -19.96 -5.62 -40.24
CA SER A 150 -20.95 -5.95 -41.25
C SER A 150 -20.20 -5.91 -42.59
N GLY A 151 -19.90 -7.09 -43.14
CA GLY A 151 -19.36 -7.23 -44.49
C GLY A 151 -17.85 -7.46 -44.64
N GLY A 152 -17.12 -7.87 -43.60
CA GLY A 152 -15.71 -8.30 -43.73
C GLY A 152 -15.56 -9.82 -43.69
N VAL A 153 -14.90 -10.43 -44.68
CA VAL A 153 -14.50 -11.85 -44.62
C VAL A 153 -13.46 -12.02 -43.50
N LEU A 154 -13.84 -12.68 -42.40
CA LEU A 154 -12.90 -13.03 -41.34
C LEU A 154 -11.81 -13.95 -41.93
N THR A 155 -10.60 -13.43 -42.07
CA THR A 155 -9.49 -14.23 -42.58
C THR A 155 -9.08 -15.28 -41.55
N ALA A 156 -8.66 -16.47 -41.98
CA ALA A 156 -8.20 -17.52 -41.08
C ALA A 156 -7.06 -17.06 -40.15
N ALA A 157 -6.23 -16.12 -40.59
CA ALA A 157 -5.18 -15.51 -39.78
C ALA A 157 -5.73 -14.65 -38.62
N GLN A 158 -6.80 -13.88 -38.86
CA GLN A 158 -7.48 -13.11 -37.81
C GLN A 158 -8.17 -14.04 -36.80
N ALA A 159 -8.83 -15.10 -37.28
CA ALA A 159 -9.44 -16.10 -36.40
C ALA A 159 -8.39 -16.74 -35.46
N ARG A 160 -7.23 -17.15 -36.00
CA ARG A 160 -6.12 -17.70 -35.19
C ARG A 160 -5.57 -16.70 -34.16
N ARG A 161 -5.49 -15.40 -34.50
CA ARG A 161 -5.06 -14.37 -33.53
C ARG A 161 -6.05 -14.20 -32.39
N ILE A 162 -7.35 -14.25 -32.67
CA ILE A 162 -8.41 -14.15 -31.66
C ILE A 162 -8.34 -15.33 -30.68
N VAL A 163 -8.18 -16.56 -31.20
CA VAL A 163 -8.00 -17.75 -30.36
C VAL A 163 -6.75 -17.62 -29.49
N LYS A 164 -5.61 -17.24 -30.08
CA LYS A 164 -4.36 -17.05 -29.33
C LYS A 164 -4.48 -16.01 -28.22
N GLN A 165 -5.13 -14.88 -28.48
CA GLN A 165 -5.37 -13.86 -27.45
C GLN A 165 -6.27 -14.38 -26.33
N ARG A 166 -7.28 -15.19 -26.65
CA ARG A 166 -8.14 -15.81 -25.66
C ARG A 166 -7.37 -16.77 -24.76
N ASP A 167 -6.52 -17.62 -25.33
CA ASP A 167 -5.68 -18.55 -24.58
C ASP A 167 -4.71 -17.79 -23.65
N GLU A 168 -4.09 -16.72 -24.16
CA GLU A 168 -3.21 -15.83 -23.38
C GLU A 168 -3.96 -15.16 -22.22
N ASP A 169 -5.19 -14.68 -22.45
CA ASP A 169 -6.04 -14.06 -21.44
C ASP A 169 -6.48 -15.07 -20.36
N GLU A 170 -6.78 -16.31 -20.75
CA GLU A 170 -7.14 -17.39 -19.82
C GLU A 170 -5.94 -17.79 -18.95
N VAL A 171 -4.75 -17.93 -19.53
CA VAL A 171 -3.50 -18.15 -18.78
C VAL A 171 -3.21 -16.99 -17.84
N ALA A 172 -3.39 -15.74 -18.28
CA ALA A 172 -3.18 -14.57 -17.45
C ALA A 172 -4.15 -14.52 -16.24
N LYS A 173 -5.42 -14.91 -16.44
CA LYS A 173 -6.39 -15.04 -15.34
C LYS A 173 -5.97 -16.13 -14.36
N ALA A 174 -5.57 -17.30 -14.84
CA ALA A 174 -5.10 -18.39 -13.99
C ALA A 174 -3.90 -17.98 -13.13
N ARG A 175 -2.91 -17.28 -13.73
CA ARG A 175 -1.75 -16.74 -12.99
C ARG A 175 -2.15 -15.78 -11.87
N ARG A 176 -3.10 -14.89 -12.12
CA ARG A 176 -3.60 -13.95 -11.09
C ARG A 176 -4.28 -14.66 -9.92
N VAL A 177 -5.01 -15.75 -10.19
CA VAL A 177 -5.64 -16.54 -9.12
C VAL A 177 -4.58 -17.21 -8.24
N VAL A 178 -3.55 -17.79 -8.86
CA VAL A 178 -2.42 -18.41 -8.14
C VAL A 178 -1.67 -17.38 -7.29
N GLU A 179 -1.33 -16.22 -7.85
CA GLU A 179 -0.65 -15.14 -7.12
C GLU A 179 -1.49 -14.64 -5.93
N GLN A 180 -2.81 -14.54 -6.09
CA GLN A 180 -3.72 -14.20 -4.99
C GLN A 180 -3.77 -15.28 -3.91
N ALA A 181 -3.71 -16.56 -4.28
CA ALA A 181 -3.65 -17.65 -3.31
C ALA A 181 -2.33 -17.62 -2.51
N GLU A 182 -1.19 -17.49 -3.19
CA GLU A 182 0.13 -17.39 -2.54
C GLU A 182 0.22 -16.19 -1.59
N THR A 183 -0.31 -15.03 -2.00
CA THR A 183 -0.30 -13.84 -1.15
C THR A 183 -1.19 -14.00 0.08
N ARG A 184 -2.35 -14.70 -0.05
CA ARG A 184 -3.20 -15.05 1.10
C ARG A 184 -2.48 -15.99 2.06
N GLU A 185 -1.82 -17.03 1.56
CA GLU A 185 -1.04 -17.96 2.39
C GLU A 185 0.10 -17.24 3.12
N ARG A 186 0.90 -16.44 2.42
CA ARG A 186 1.96 -15.62 3.03
C ARG A 186 1.41 -14.70 4.12
N ASN A 187 0.25 -14.08 3.89
CA ASN A 187 -0.39 -13.20 4.88
C ASN A 187 -0.96 -13.98 6.07
N ALA A 188 -1.49 -15.18 5.87
CA ALA A 188 -1.94 -16.06 6.94
C ALA A 188 -0.76 -16.48 7.84
N LEU A 189 0.36 -16.90 7.23
CA LEU A 189 1.59 -17.22 7.96
C LEU A 189 2.09 -16.02 8.77
N LYS A 190 2.14 -14.82 8.18
CA LYS A 190 2.52 -13.59 8.90
C LYS A 190 1.64 -13.33 10.13
N ARG A 191 0.32 -13.53 10.01
CA ARG A 191 -0.61 -13.37 11.13
C ARG A 191 -0.36 -14.40 12.22
N TRP A 192 -0.14 -15.66 11.84
CA TRP A 192 0.16 -16.74 12.77
C TRP A 192 1.46 -16.47 13.54
N PHE A 193 2.54 -16.10 12.83
CA PHE A 193 3.80 -15.70 13.46
C PHE A 193 3.58 -14.52 14.41
N ALA A 194 2.92 -13.46 13.97
CA ALA A 194 2.66 -12.29 14.82
C ALA A 194 1.85 -12.64 16.08
N ALA A 195 0.89 -13.56 16.00
CA ALA A 195 0.15 -14.05 17.16
C ALA A 195 1.05 -14.85 18.11
N ALA A 196 1.86 -15.77 17.59
CA ALA A 196 2.83 -16.53 18.38
C ALA A 196 3.86 -15.60 19.07
N THR A 197 4.35 -14.55 18.39
CA THR A 197 5.28 -13.59 18.99
C THR A 197 4.63 -12.80 20.14
N LYS A 198 3.34 -12.46 20.02
CA LYS A 198 2.59 -11.78 21.09
C LYS A 198 2.44 -12.67 22.31
N GLU A 199 2.05 -13.94 22.11
CA GLU A 199 1.90 -14.89 23.22
C GLU A 199 3.25 -15.17 23.90
N GLY A 200 4.31 -15.35 23.11
CA GLY A 200 5.67 -15.49 23.64
C GLY A 200 6.12 -14.26 24.44
N ARG A 201 5.77 -13.03 24.01
CA ARG A 201 6.02 -11.81 24.79
C ARG A 201 5.26 -11.83 26.11
N LYS A 202 3.99 -12.24 26.10
CA LYS A 202 3.16 -12.37 27.31
C LYS A 202 3.78 -13.35 28.30
N TRP A 203 4.19 -14.54 27.86
CA TRP A 203 4.80 -15.55 28.75
C TRP A 203 6.11 -15.09 29.38
N ARG A 204 6.94 -14.32 28.64
CA ARG A 204 8.14 -13.68 29.20
C ARG A 204 7.81 -12.61 30.22
N MET A 205 6.73 -11.86 30.03
CA MET A 205 6.29 -10.85 31.00
C MET A 205 5.78 -11.50 32.29
N THR A 206 5.12 -12.65 32.20
CA THR A 206 4.61 -13.40 33.37
C THR A 206 5.65 -14.35 33.99
N GLY A 207 6.91 -14.33 33.52
CA GLY A 207 7.98 -15.19 34.04
C GLY A 207 7.89 -16.68 33.68
N LYS A 208 6.95 -17.09 32.81
CA LYS A 208 6.81 -18.49 32.35
C LYS A 208 7.91 -18.89 31.37
N LEU A 209 8.52 -17.92 30.69
CA LEU A 209 9.59 -18.13 29.72
C LEU A 209 10.77 -17.21 30.05
N SER A 210 12.00 -17.71 29.85
CA SER A 210 13.21 -16.91 30.05
C SER A 210 13.29 -15.73 29.06
N PRO A 211 14.01 -14.64 29.43
CA PRO A 211 14.25 -13.51 28.53
C PRO A 211 14.85 -13.95 27.20
N MET A 212 14.43 -13.31 26.09
CA MET A 212 14.92 -13.71 24.78
C MET A 212 16.34 -13.23 24.54
N GLU A 213 17.21 -14.19 24.22
CA GLU A 213 18.59 -13.97 23.87
C GLU A 213 18.72 -14.00 22.34
N VAL A 214 19.44 -13.03 21.78
CA VAL A 214 19.74 -12.96 20.35
C VAL A 214 21.24 -13.17 20.19
N ILE A 215 21.58 -14.19 19.41
CA ILE A 215 22.95 -14.47 18.99
C ILE A 215 23.02 -14.17 17.50
N GLU A 216 23.68 -13.06 17.14
CA GLU A 216 23.99 -12.75 15.74
C GLU A 216 25.36 -13.35 15.41
N SER A 217 25.52 -13.93 14.21
CA SER A 217 26.80 -14.50 13.78
C SER A 217 27.92 -13.47 13.88
N GLY A 218 28.94 -13.77 14.69
CA GLY A 218 30.07 -12.88 14.96
C GLY A 218 29.86 -11.80 16.03
N LYS A 219 28.77 -11.85 16.82
CA LYS A 219 28.53 -10.94 17.95
C LYS A 219 28.28 -11.68 19.25
N GLU A 220 28.61 -11.03 20.36
CA GLU A 220 28.27 -11.52 21.69
C GLU A 220 26.77 -11.64 21.90
N LYS A 221 26.41 -12.62 22.72
CA LYS A 221 25.04 -12.89 23.13
C LYS A 221 24.43 -11.67 23.80
N ARG A 222 23.32 -11.15 23.27
CA ARG A 222 22.62 -9.99 23.85
C ARG A 222 21.17 -10.30 24.15
N LEU A 223 20.66 -9.73 25.24
CA LEU A 223 19.24 -9.75 25.54
C LEU A 223 18.50 -8.79 24.62
N LEU A 224 17.36 -9.24 24.08
CA LEU A 224 16.51 -8.41 23.25
C LEU A 224 15.90 -7.31 24.15
N ARG A 225 16.34 -6.05 23.97
CA ARG A 225 15.89 -4.92 24.80
C ARG A 225 14.36 -4.78 24.74
N ARG A 226 13.75 -4.57 25.92
CA ARG A 226 12.34 -4.18 26.06
C ARG A 226 12.14 -2.80 25.42
N VAL A 227 11.41 -2.75 24.30
CA VAL A 227 10.68 -1.56 23.84
C VAL A 227 9.19 -1.87 23.95
#